data_AF-A0A1I0Y4B1-F1
#
_entry.id   AF-A0A1I0Y4B1-F1
#
_cell.length_a   1.000
_cell.length_b   1.000
_cell.length_c   1.000
_cell.angle_alpha   90.00
_cell.angle_beta   90.00
_cell.angle_gamma   90.00
#
_symmetry.space_group_name_H-M   'P 1'
#
loop_
_entity.id
_entity.type
_entity.pdbx_description
1 polymer ?
#
loop_
_entity_poly.entity_id
_entity_poly.type
_entity_poly.pdbx_seq_one_letter_code
_entity_poly.pdbx_strand_id
1 'polypeptide(L)'
;MEKVLIEDLMLNVNNESAEHDELNQETIVSIFLSVTNFQKSLSTKYRRSFEAFRTTIEAIILKELQNIFYQLLLKRQSPVSDHSQRIVAVMLSWGIYGASVDWQDNSTIPPEEYITLALPYITHGIKFLDSDK
;
A
#
# COMPACT_ATOMS: atom_id res chain seq x y z
N MET A 1 9.06 12.15 16.49
CA MET A 1 9.04 10.69 16.29
C MET A 1 8.10 10.33 15.16
N GLU A 2 6.81 10.70 15.23
CA GLU A 2 5.84 10.53 14.13
C GLU A 2 6.30 11.16 12.80
N LYS A 3 6.82 12.39 12.83
CA LYS A 3 7.33 13.08 11.62
C LYS A 3 8.46 12.31 10.91
N VAL A 4 9.40 11.73 11.66
CA VAL A 4 10.53 10.96 11.10
C VAL A 4 10.04 9.63 10.51
N LEU A 5 9.02 9.02 11.13
CA LEU A 5 8.39 7.80 10.64
C LEU A 5 7.59 8.05 9.35
N ILE A 6 6.91 9.18 9.27
CA ILE A 6 6.23 9.66 8.07
C ILE A 6 7.26 9.95 6.98
N GLU A 7 8.37 10.61 7.31
CA GLU A 7 9.44 10.92 6.36
C GLU A 7 10.12 9.65 5.83
N ASP A 8 10.42 8.66 6.67
CA ASP A 8 10.99 7.37 6.24
C ASP A 8 10.01 6.57 5.36
N LEU A 9 8.73 6.51 5.75
CA LEU A 9 7.70 5.84 4.95
C LEU A 9 7.50 6.56 3.61
N MET A 10 7.37 7.89 3.62
CA MET A 10 7.23 8.69 2.42
C MET A 10 8.48 8.64 1.54
N LEU A 11 9.69 8.59 2.09
CA LEU A 11 10.92 8.47 1.29
C LEU A 11 10.98 7.13 0.56
N ASN A 12 10.68 6.02 1.25
CA ASN A 12 10.69 4.69 0.64
C ASN A 12 9.60 4.57 -0.43
N VAL A 13 8.38 5.05 -0.14
CA VAL A 13 7.26 4.92 -1.08
C VAL A 13 7.27 5.98 -2.19
N ASN A 14 7.80 7.19 -1.97
CA ASN A 14 7.98 8.18 -3.03
C ASN A 14 9.08 7.80 -4.00
N ASN A 15 10.19 7.21 -3.54
CA ASN A 15 11.23 6.71 -4.45
C ASN A 15 10.65 5.63 -5.38
N GLU A 16 9.77 4.78 -4.88
CA GLU A 16 9.10 3.73 -5.68
C GLU A 16 7.98 4.28 -6.60
N SER A 17 7.19 5.25 -6.14
CA SER A 17 6.13 5.87 -6.97
C SER A 17 6.65 6.87 -8.01
N ALA A 18 7.89 7.36 -7.86
CA ALA A 18 8.57 8.15 -8.88
C ALA A 18 9.09 7.27 -10.04
N GLU A 19 9.34 5.99 -9.80
CA GLU A 19 9.75 5.02 -10.84
C GLU A 19 8.55 4.43 -11.61
N HIS A 20 7.35 4.47 -11.03
CA HIS A 20 6.16 3.87 -11.62
C HIS A 20 5.05 4.90 -11.91
N ASP A 21 4.83 5.21 -13.19
CA ASP A 21 3.78 6.14 -13.64
C ASP A 21 2.37 5.53 -13.66
N GLU A 22 2.24 4.22 -13.43
CA GLU A 22 0.98 3.50 -13.53
C GLU A 22 0.72 2.60 -12.31
N LEU A 23 -0.57 2.48 -11.94
CA LEU A 23 -1.01 1.42 -11.04
C LEU A 23 -1.00 0.09 -11.79
N ASN A 24 0.04 -0.72 -11.56
CA ASN A 24 0.23 -2.05 -12.13
C ASN A 24 0.67 -3.06 -11.05
N GLN A 25 1.00 -4.29 -11.46
CA GLN A 25 1.42 -5.35 -10.53
C GLN A 25 2.71 -5.01 -9.78
N GLU A 26 3.71 -4.46 -10.47
CA GLU A 26 4.99 -4.07 -9.88
C GLU A 26 4.78 -3.00 -8.81
N THR A 27 3.98 -1.98 -9.11
CA THR A 27 3.62 -0.91 -8.15
C THR A 27 2.95 -1.48 -6.90
N ILE A 28 2.03 -2.45 -7.06
CA ILE A 28 1.35 -3.09 -5.93
C ILE A 28 2.34 -3.88 -5.06
N VAL A 29 3.22 -4.67 -5.68
CA VAL A 29 4.25 -5.45 -4.98
C VAL A 29 5.20 -4.51 -4.22
N SER A 30 5.68 -3.46 -4.89
CA SER A 30 6.60 -2.49 -4.32
C SER A 30 6.01 -1.82 -3.07
N ILE A 31 4.80 -1.25 -3.19
CA ILE A 31 4.10 -0.61 -2.07
C ILE A 31 3.91 -1.60 -0.92
N PHE A 32 3.52 -2.84 -1.20
CA PHE A 32 3.36 -3.88 -0.19
C PHE A 32 4.67 -4.17 0.55
N LEU A 33 5.77 -4.34 -0.17
CA LEU A 33 7.09 -4.60 0.42
C LEU A 33 7.56 -3.42 1.27
N SER A 34 7.35 -2.19 0.81
CA SER A 34 7.67 -0.98 1.55
C SER A 34 6.94 -0.91 2.90
N VAL A 35 5.62 -1.14 2.90
CA VAL A 35 4.81 -1.16 4.13
C VAL A 35 5.26 -2.28 5.06
N THR A 36 5.48 -3.48 4.52
CA THR A 36 5.90 -4.67 5.27
C THR A 36 7.26 -4.44 5.96
N ASN A 37 8.23 -3.92 5.21
CA ASN A 37 9.56 -3.62 5.72
C ASN A 37 9.52 -2.53 6.79
N PHE A 38 8.69 -1.51 6.60
CA PHE A 38 8.49 -0.46 7.58
C PHE A 38 7.93 -1.00 8.91
N GLN A 39 6.83 -1.78 8.85
CA GLN A 39 6.20 -2.41 10.03
C GLN A 39 7.17 -3.36 10.75
N LYS A 40 7.94 -4.15 10.01
CA LYS A 40 8.98 -5.04 10.57
C LYS A 40 10.11 -4.25 11.25
N SER A 41 10.55 -3.15 10.64
CA SER A 41 11.61 -2.31 11.21
C SER A 41 11.16 -1.66 12.53
N LEU A 42 9.90 -1.23 12.59
CA LEU A 42 9.27 -0.62 13.76
C LEU A 42 9.10 -1.60 14.91
N SER A 43 8.53 -2.77 14.64
CA SER A 43 8.31 -3.82 15.65
C SER A 43 9.62 -4.33 16.24
N THR A 44 10.68 -4.42 15.42
CA THR A 44 12.01 -4.88 15.86
C THR A 44 12.76 -3.82 16.67
N LYS A 45 12.76 -2.56 16.22
CA LYS A 45 13.55 -1.48 16.86
C LYS A 45 12.85 -0.83 18.05
N TYR A 46 11.52 -0.81 18.07
CA TYR A 46 10.72 -0.02 19.01
C TYR A 46 9.52 -0.76 19.59
N ARG A 47 9.65 -2.05 19.94
CA ARG A 47 8.54 -2.92 20.35
C ARG A 47 7.51 -2.28 21.31
N ARG A 48 7.95 -1.68 22.43
CA ARG A 48 7.06 -1.02 23.40
C ARG A 48 6.35 0.22 22.85
N SER A 49 7.05 1.03 22.08
CA SER A 49 6.46 2.22 21.46
C SER A 49 5.52 1.83 20.32
N PHE A 50 5.86 0.79 19.55
CA PHE A 50 5.01 0.27 18.49
C PHE A 50 3.66 -0.21 19.02
N GLU A 51 3.65 -0.97 20.12
CA GLU A 51 2.41 -1.39 20.78
C GLU A 51 1.58 -0.20 21.29
N ALA A 52 2.22 0.81 21.88
CA ALA A 52 1.53 2.00 22.41
C ALA A 52 0.97 2.93 21.32
N PHE A 53 1.60 2.97 20.14
CA PHE A 53 1.24 3.88 19.05
C PHE A 53 0.68 3.16 17.81
N ARG A 54 0.29 1.88 17.94
CA ARG A 54 -0.14 1.05 16.81
C ARG A 54 -1.25 1.71 15.98
N THR A 55 -2.27 2.23 16.65
CA THR A 55 -3.41 2.91 16.00
C THR A 55 -2.98 4.19 15.28
N THR A 56 -2.04 4.96 15.84
CA THR A 56 -1.52 6.17 15.20
C THR A 56 -0.70 5.82 13.96
N ILE A 57 0.16 4.81 14.07
CA ILE A 57 0.99 4.33 12.95
C ILE A 57 0.10 3.78 11.82
N GLU A 58 -0.93 3.00 12.16
CA GLU A 58 -1.95 2.53 11.20
C GLU A 58 -2.62 3.68 10.46
N ALA A 59 -3.12 4.68 11.20
CA ALA A 59 -3.79 5.84 10.60
C ALA A 59 -2.85 6.62 9.67
N ILE A 60 -1.58 6.74 10.03
CA ILE A 60 -0.55 7.37 9.20
C ILE A 60 -0.34 6.57 7.90
N ILE A 61 -0.06 5.27 8.00
CA ILE A 61 0.19 4.41 6.84
C ILE A 61 -1.00 4.45 5.88
N LEU A 62 -2.22 4.26 6.40
CA LEU A 62 -3.43 4.25 5.58
C LEU A 62 -3.66 5.57 4.84
N LYS A 63 -3.41 6.70 5.52
CA LYS A 63 -3.54 8.03 4.91
C LYS A 63 -2.53 8.23 3.77
N GLU A 64 -1.28 7.81 3.98
CA GLU A 64 -0.25 7.93 2.95
C GLU A 64 -0.54 7.02 1.75
N LEU A 65 -0.85 5.74 2.00
CA LEU A 65 -1.26 4.82 0.94
C LEU A 65 -2.44 5.36 0.14
N GLN A 66 -3.42 5.97 0.82
CA GLN A 66 -4.59 6.52 0.15
C GLN A 66 -4.20 7.67 -0.77
N ASN A 67 -3.28 8.54 -0.34
CA ASN A 67 -2.77 9.61 -1.17
C ASN A 67 -2.03 9.05 -2.40
N ILE A 68 -1.13 8.08 -2.21
CA ILE A 68 -0.37 7.44 -3.29
C ILE A 68 -1.30 6.81 -4.33
N PHE A 69 -2.22 5.94 -3.89
CA PHE A 69 -3.15 5.28 -4.81
C PHE A 69 -4.06 6.29 -5.52
N TYR A 70 -4.51 7.34 -4.83
CA TYR A 70 -5.31 8.38 -5.45
C TYR A 70 -4.53 9.13 -6.55
N GLN A 71 -3.28 9.50 -6.32
CA GLN A 71 -2.44 10.14 -7.34
C GLN A 71 -2.20 9.23 -8.56
N LEU A 72 -1.92 7.94 -8.33
CA LEU A 72 -1.76 6.97 -9.41
C LEU A 72 -3.05 6.78 -10.24
N LEU A 73 -4.21 6.81 -9.59
CA LEU A 73 -5.51 6.71 -10.26
C LEU A 73 -5.86 7.97 -11.07
N LEU A 74 -5.45 9.16 -10.61
CA LEU A 74 -5.62 10.41 -11.35
C LEU A 74 -4.79 10.44 -12.64
N LYS A 75 -3.56 9.89 -12.62
CA LYS A 75 -2.67 9.82 -13.79
C LYS A 75 -3.26 9.02 -14.96
N ARG A 76 -4.14 8.03 -14.69
CA ARG A 76 -4.74 7.16 -15.72
C ARG A 76 -5.72 7.86 -16.70
N GLN A 77 -6.00 9.16 -16.56
CA GLN A 77 -6.94 9.95 -17.41
C GLN A 77 -8.24 9.21 -17.74
N SER A 78 -8.76 8.43 -16.78
CA SER A 78 -9.96 7.64 -16.96
C SER A 78 -11.20 8.51 -16.73
N PRO A 79 -12.30 8.35 -17.49
CA PRO A 79 -13.51 9.16 -17.35
C PRO A 79 -14.29 8.91 -16.03
N VAL A 80 -13.73 8.13 -15.11
CA VAL A 80 -14.38 7.82 -13.83
C VAL A 80 -14.38 9.04 -12.92
N SER A 81 -15.46 9.20 -12.14
CA SER A 81 -15.61 10.32 -11.23
C SER A 81 -14.56 10.33 -10.12
N ASP A 82 -14.14 11.52 -9.71
CA ASP A 82 -13.23 11.74 -8.57
C ASP A 82 -13.63 10.93 -7.31
N HIS A 83 -14.93 10.80 -7.05
CA HIS A 83 -15.44 10.02 -5.93
C HIS A 83 -15.15 8.52 -6.01
N SER A 84 -15.23 7.94 -7.22
CA SER A 84 -14.90 6.52 -7.42
C SER A 84 -13.41 6.25 -7.22
N GLN A 85 -12.54 7.13 -7.72
CA GLN A 85 -11.09 7.03 -7.56
C GLN A 85 -10.71 7.11 -6.08
N ARG A 86 -11.34 8.02 -5.33
CA ARG A 86 -11.14 8.11 -3.87
C ARG A 86 -11.54 6.84 -3.14
N ILE A 87 -12.67 6.22 -3.49
CA ILE A 87 -13.13 4.97 -2.87
C ILE A 87 -12.16 3.83 -3.17
N VAL A 88 -11.73 3.69 -4.43
CA VAL A 88 -10.74 2.67 -4.82
C VAL A 88 -9.42 2.88 -4.09
N ALA A 89 -8.94 4.12 -3.96
CA ALA A 89 -7.73 4.42 -3.21
C ALA A 89 -7.85 3.97 -1.74
N VAL A 90 -8.98 4.26 -1.08
CA VAL A 90 -9.24 3.79 0.30
C VAL A 90 -9.21 2.25 0.36
N MET A 91 -9.91 1.57 -0.55
CA MET A 91 -9.97 0.10 -0.57
C MET A 91 -8.58 -0.51 -0.76
N LEU A 92 -7.78 0.00 -1.69
CA LEU A 92 -6.42 -0.47 -1.92
C LEU A 92 -5.51 -0.24 -0.71
N SER A 93 -5.62 0.91 -0.05
CA SER A 93 -4.85 1.18 1.18
C SER A 93 -5.14 0.17 2.28
N TRP A 94 -6.43 -0.10 2.54
CA TRP A 94 -6.83 -1.09 3.54
C TRP A 94 -6.44 -2.51 3.12
N GLY A 95 -6.56 -2.85 1.84
CA GLY A 95 -6.15 -4.14 1.30
C GLY A 95 -4.66 -4.40 1.50
N ILE A 96 -3.80 -3.43 1.18
CA ILE A 96 -2.35 -3.55 1.36
C ILE A 96 -1.97 -3.62 2.84
N TYR A 97 -2.51 -2.71 3.66
CA TYR A 97 -2.21 -2.72 5.09
C TYR A 97 -2.65 -4.04 5.75
N GLY A 98 -3.87 -4.50 5.45
CA GLY A 98 -4.40 -5.77 5.96
C GLY A 98 -3.58 -6.98 5.52
N ALA A 99 -3.19 -7.04 4.23
CA ALA A 99 -2.32 -8.10 3.73
C ALA A 99 -0.95 -8.11 4.41
N SER A 100 -0.38 -6.93 4.71
CA SER A 100 0.91 -6.81 5.39
C SER A 100 0.84 -7.34 6.83
N VAL A 101 -0.23 -7.01 7.54
CA VAL A 101 -0.50 -7.53 8.89
C VAL A 101 -0.72 -9.04 8.86
N ASP A 102 -1.57 -9.54 7.94
CA ASP A 102 -1.82 -10.98 7.81
C ASP A 102 -0.54 -11.77 7.48
N TRP A 103 0.27 -11.27 6.55
CA TRP A 103 1.57 -11.88 6.25
C TRP A 103 2.45 -11.97 7.50
N GLN A 104 2.54 -10.88 8.27
CA GLN A 104 3.38 -10.84 9.47
C GLN A 104 2.92 -11.83 10.55
N ASP A 105 1.61 -12.02 10.70
CA ASP A 105 1.03 -12.85 11.76
C ASP A 105 0.89 -14.34 11.34
N ASN A 106 0.64 -14.61 10.06
CA ASN A 106 0.18 -15.93 9.59
C ASN A 106 1.07 -16.59 8.53
N SER A 107 2.03 -15.89 7.93
CA SER A 107 2.83 -16.43 6.82
C SER A 107 4.22 -16.90 7.24
N THR A 108 4.74 -17.89 6.51
CA THR A 108 6.14 -18.33 6.59
C THR A 108 6.92 -18.12 5.28
N ILE A 109 6.23 -17.76 4.20
CA ILE A 109 6.84 -17.48 2.90
C ILE A 109 7.32 -16.03 2.82
N PRO A 110 8.31 -15.72 1.95
CA PRO A 110 8.76 -14.35 1.72
C PRO A 110 7.61 -13.40 1.35
N PRO A 111 7.70 -12.11 1.70
CA PRO A 111 6.61 -11.15 1.49
C PRO A 111 6.31 -10.95 -0.01
N GLU A 112 7.32 -10.99 -0.86
CA GLU A 112 7.18 -10.90 -2.32
C GLU A 112 6.38 -12.07 -2.90
N GLU A 113 6.67 -13.30 -2.44
CA GLU A 113 5.92 -14.49 -2.83
C GLU A 113 4.48 -14.42 -2.33
N TYR A 114 4.26 -13.93 -1.10
CA TYR A 114 2.94 -13.82 -0.50
C TYR A 114 2.01 -12.89 -1.29
N ILE A 115 2.44 -11.66 -1.60
CA ILE A 115 1.58 -10.70 -2.30
C ILE A 115 1.29 -11.13 -3.75
N THR A 116 2.23 -11.87 -4.37
CA THR A 116 2.07 -12.40 -5.72
C THR A 116 0.86 -13.35 -5.83
N LEU A 117 0.53 -14.09 -4.76
CA LEU A 117 -0.66 -14.95 -4.71
C LEU A 117 -1.97 -14.16 -4.83
N ALA A 118 -1.99 -12.90 -4.38
CA ALA A 118 -3.16 -12.04 -4.43
C ALA A 118 -3.29 -11.27 -5.77
N LEU A 119 -2.19 -11.07 -6.49
CA LEU A 119 -2.16 -10.25 -7.71
C LEU A 119 -3.19 -10.66 -8.78
N PRO A 120 -3.44 -11.95 -9.07
CA PRO A 120 -4.47 -12.32 -10.03
C PRO A 120 -5.85 -11.79 -9.61
N TYR A 121 -6.22 -11.92 -8.34
CA TYR A 121 -7.53 -11.50 -7.85
C TYR A 121 -7.70 -9.96 -7.82
N ILE A 122 -6.62 -9.24 -7.52
CA ILE A 122 -6.60 -7.78 -7.52
C ILE A 122 -6.65 -7.23 -8.96
N THR A 123 -5.84 -7.81 -9.85
CA THR A 123 -5.65 -7.28 -11.21
C THR A 123 -6.75 -7.68 -12.19
N HIS A 124 -7.46 -8.80 -11.97
CA HIS A 124 -8.64 -9.14 -12.78
C HIS A 124 -9.80 -8.16 -12.52
N GLY A 125 -9.96 -7.66 -11.28
CA GLY A 125 -10.93 -6.60 -10.98
C GLY A 125 -10.59 -5.26 -11.66
N ILE A 126 -9.29 -4.92 -11.75
CA ILE A 126 -8.81 -3.71 -12.45
C ILE A 126 -8.96 -3.84 -13.97
N LYS A 127 -8.61 -5.00 -14.54
CA LYS A 127 -8.73 -5.28 -15.98
C LYS A 127 -10.18 -5.32 -16.48
N PHE A 128 -11.13 -5.73 -15.64
CA PHE A 128 -12.55 -5.71 -15.98
C PHE A 128 -13.07 -4.29 -16.28
N LEU A 129 -12.46 -3.25 -15.70
CA LEU A 129 -12.80 -1.84 -15.98
C LEU A 129 -12.23 -1.32 -17.31
N ASP A 130 -11.19 -1.98 -17.84
CA ASP A 130 -10.58 -1.63 -19.13
C ASP A 130 -11.27 -2.35 -20.32
N SER A 131 -12.02 -3.43 -20.05
CA SER A 131 -12.71 -4.24 -21.07
C SER A 131 -14.08 -3.72 -21.51
N ASP A 132 -14.62 -2.68 -20.86
CA ASP A 132 -15.86 -2.00 -21.26
C ASP A 132 -15.61 -0.80 -22.21
N LYS A 133 -14.47 -0.79 -22.93
CA LYS A 133 -14.20 0.15 -24.03
C LYS A 133 -14.61 -0.41 -25.39
#